data_AF-A0A183F450-F1
#
_entry.id   AF-A0A183F450-F1
#
_cell.length_a   1.000
_cell.length_b   1.000
_cell.length_c   1.000
_cell.angle_alpha   90.00
_cell.angle_beta   90.00
_cell.angle_gamma   90.00
#
_symmetry.space_group_name_H-M   'P 1'
#
loop_
_entity.id
_entity.type
_entity.pdbx_description
1 polymer ?
#
loop_
_entity_poly.entity_id
_entity_poly.type
_entity_poly.pdbx_seq_one_letter_code
_entity_poly.pdbx_strand_id
1 'polypeptide(L)'
;MIARVQPHQFYRQSIESRQRLIICSNEGIHEFDYVTPRDALREALFDGGAEGRATVQLWQQFGPTEVLVLALSVLTSDSAVDERIKEKAASMFYSFKDSPELVDVEQVRGLDSTWSPGDSIADWKHKMRLNKPLAGGGGQGYAHSPSRRHDALYYYFSRLVAPIWNHSICRVKNGALITSLSSEEMDWLSNELRKLGQAMEKYGLLPKPDVTWNNTTVGKMNVQASSMERQSLVALRKLVESSAEVLSLWSTACAFDLKAISASMDPCSLPSLAGRPFCHLVCDGQHLNGDLIRAMIKCVAIIISFSRQFQTFLTKQDTIQFKLNTPMQA
;
A
#
# COMPACT_ATOMS: atom_id res chain seq x y z
N MET A 1 -24.85 1.18 3.29
CA MET A 1 -24.13 1.27 2.01
C MET A 1 -22.93 2.14 2.29
N ILE A 2 -21.71 1.60 2.18
CA ILE A 2 -20.52 2.43 2.29
C ILE A 2 -20.51 3.30 1.03
N ALA A 3 -20.62 4.63 1.18
CA ALA A 3 -20.38 5.55 0.08
C ALA A 3 -19.04 5.16 -0.52
N ARG A 4 -19.02 4.85 -1.83
CA ARG A 4 -17.87 4.33 -2.58
C ARG A 4 -16.60 4.87 -1.95
N VAL A 5 -15.82 4.00 -1.32
CA VAL A 5 -14.56 4.35 -0.65
C VAL A 5 -13.55 4.69 -1.74
N GLN A 6 -13.80 5.74 -2.52
CA GLN A 6 -12.90 6.08 -3.57
C GLN A 6 -11.63 6.66 -2.91
N PRO A 7 -10.44 6.29 -3.41
CA PRO A 7 -9.15 6.62 -2.80
C PRO A 7 -8.99 8.10 -2.44
N HIS A 8 -7.96 8.47 -1.66
CA HIS A 8 -7.63 9.88 -1.48
C HIS A 8 -7.55 10.59 -2.86
N GLN A 9 -7.99 11.84 -2.99
CA GLN A 9 -8.06 12.56 -4.28
C GLN A 9 -6.74 12.48 -5.08
N PHE A 10 -5.61 12.42 -4.37
CA PHE A 10 -4.28 12.17 -4.92
C PHE A 10 -4.17 10.91 -5.80
N TYR A 11 -4.80 9.79 -5.42
CA TYR A 11 -4.84 8.55 -6.22
C TYR A 11 -6.01 8.49 -7.18
N ARG A 12 -7.08 9.24 -6.90
CA ARG A 12 -8.14 9.41 -7.90
C ARG A 12 -7.61 10.11 -9.15
N GLN A 13 -6.60 10.96 -9.06
CA GLN A 13 -5.99 11.60 -10.25
C GLN A 13 -5.44 10.60 -11.29
N SER A 14 -5.05 9.38 -10.89
CA SER A 14 -4.59 8.35 -11.83
C SER A 14 -5.70 7.46 -12.37
N ILE A 15 -6.91 7.52 -11.81
CA ILE A 15 -8.03 6.58 -12.09
C ILE A 15 -9.29 7.31 -12.59
N GLU A 16 -9.61 8.47 -12.02
CA GLU A 16 -10.68 9.35 -12.48
C GLU A 16 -10.22 10.07 -13.76
N SER A 17 -11.09 10.03 -14.78
CA SER A 17 -10.91 10.75 -16.03
C SER A 17 -10.53 12.21 -15.76
N ARG A 18 -9.49 12.71 -16.44
CA ARG A 18 -9.06 14.13 -16.38
C ARG A 18 -10.28 15.03 -16.32
N GLN A 19 -10.39 15.84 -15.28
CA GLN A 19 -11.48 16.80 -15.18
C GLN A 19 -11.33 17.77 -16.37
N ARG A 20 -12.36 17.81 -17.21
CA ARG A 20 -12.40 18.68 -18.39
C ARG A 20 -13.45 19.75 -18.17
N LEU A 21 -13.07 20.99 -18.39
CA LEU A 21 -13.99 22.11 -18.43
C LEU A 21 -14.30 22.42 -19.89
N ILE A 22 -15.56 22.24 -20.28
CA ILE A 22 -16.04 22.59 -21.62
C ILE A 22 -16.73 23.96 -21.54
N ILE A 23 -16.22 24.94 -22.27
CA ILE A 23 -16.80 26.28 -22.39
C ILE A 23 -17.38 26.42 -23.80
N CYS A 24 -18.70 26.54 -23.88
CA CYS A 24 -19.39 26.83 -25.14
C CYS A 24 -19.58 28.34 -25.26
N SER A 25 -18.96 28.95 -26.28
CA SER A 25 -19.12 30.35 -26.64
C SER A 25 -19.81 30.48 -28.01
N ASN A 26 -20.15 31.71 -28.39
CA ASN A 26 -20.59 32.03 -29.75
C ASN A 26 -19.48 31.88 -30.80
N GLU A 27 -18.21 31.76 -30.38
CA GLU A 27 -17.05 31.54 -31.23
C GLU A 27 -16.71 30.05 -31.41
N GLY A 28 -17.15 29.19 -30.49
CA GLY A 28 -16.94 27.74 -30.58
C GLY A 28 -17.04 27.00 -29.25
N ILE A 29 -16.60 25.75 -29.26
CA ILE A 29 -16.50 24.90 -28.06
C ILE A 29 -15.03 24.82 -27.68
N HIS A 30 -14.70 25.29 -26.47
CA HIS A 30 -13.35 25.23 -25.90
C HIS A 30 -13.29 24.15 -24.83
N GLU A 31 -12.30 23.25 -24.93
CA GLU A 31 -12.06 22.19 -23.95
C GLU A 31 -10.77 22.51 -23.18
N PHE A 32 -10.86 22.57 -21.86
CA PHE A 32 -9.73 22.82 -20.95
C PHE A 32 -9.50 21.60 -20.08
N ASP A 33 -8.27 21.08 -20.11
CA ASP A 33 -7.84 20.00 -19.22
C ASP A 33 -7.30 20.57 -17.90
N TYR A 34 -7.76 20.02 -16.77
CA TYR A 34 -7.17 20.32 -15.48
C TYR A 34 -5.75 19.74 -15.36
N VAL A 35 -4.76 20.60 -15.12
CA VAL A 35 -3.36 20.19 -14.90
C VAL A 35 -3.18 19.74 -13.45
N THR A 36 -2.84 18.47 -13.26
CA THR A 36 -2.58 17.94 -11.91
C THR A 36 -1.19 18.35 -11.41
N PRO A 37 -0.94 18.39 -10.08
CA PRO A 37 0.41 18.63 -9.55
C PRO A 37 1.44 17.60 -10.05
N ARG A 38 0.98 16.38 -10.37
CA ARG A 38 1.81 15.35 -10.99
C ARG A 38 2.18 15.70 -12.43
N ASP A 39 1.25 16.26 -13.20
CA ASP A 39 1.53 16.73 -14.56
C ASP A 39 2.50 17.93 -14.55
N ALA A 40 2.30 18.87 -13.63
CA ALA A 40 3.25 19.98 -13.43
C ALA A 40 4.65 19.46 -13.06
N LEU A 41 4.75 18.44 -12.20
CA LEU A 41 6.04 17.80 -11.89
C LEU A 41 6.64 17.08 -13.09
N ARG A 42 5.83 16.38 -13.91
CA ARG A 42 6.30 15.73 -15.14
C ARG A 42 6.96 16.75 -16.07
N GLU A 43 6.25 17.84 -16.35
CA GLU A 43 6.76 18.92 -17.22
C GLU A 43 8.06 19.52 -16.66
N ALA A 44 8.08 19.84 -15.36
CA ALA A 44 9.27 20.35 -14.69
C ALA A 44 10.48 19.40 -14.79
N LEU A 45 10.26 18.08 -14.64
CA LEU A 45 11.29 17.06 -14.78
C LEU A 45 11.75 16.87 -16.23
N PHE A 46 10.86 17.02 -17.21
CA PHE A 46 11.25 17.01 -18.62
C PHE A 46 12.18 18.17 -18.96
N ASP A 47 11.81 19.38 -18.57
CA ASP A 47 12.51 20.62 -18.96
C ASP A 47 13.83 20.83 -18.21
N GLY A 48 13.83 20.66 -16.90
CA GLY A 48 14.95 21.05 -16.04
C GLY A 48 15.48 19.96 -15.12
N GLY A 49 14.80 18.81 -15.01
CA GLY A 49 15.16 17.73 -14.09
C GLY A 49 14.99 18.11 -12.61
N ALA A 50 15.60 17.34 -11.71
CA ALA A 50 15.40 17.47 -10.27
C ALA A 50 15.81 18.85 -9.70
N GLU A 51 16.82 19.49 -10.30
CA GLU A 51 17.36 20.78 -9.90
C GLU A 51 16.91 21.94 -10.80
N GLY A 52 15.98 21.66 -11.73
CA GLY A 52 15.42 22.66 -12.64
C GLY A 52 14.67 23.76 -11.89
N ARG A 53 14.63 24.97 -12.46
CA ARG A 53 13.92 26.12 -11.86
C ARG A 53 12.43 25.82 -11.58
N ALA A 54 11.76 25.18 -12.53
CA ALA A 54 10.35 24.78 -12.38
C ALA A 54 10.17 23.79 -11.21
N THR A 55 11.08 22.81 -11.09
CA THR A 55 11.07 21.86 -9.99
C THR A 55 11.27 22.57 -8.66
N VAL A 56 12.25 23.48 -8.55
CA VAL A 56 12.50 24.34 -7.36
C VAL A 56 11.27 25.18 -6.97
N GLN A 57 10.53 25.70 -7.95
CA GLN A 57 9.28 26.42 -7.67
C GLN A 57 8.21 25.50 -7.06
N LEU A 58 8.07 24.26 -7.56
CA LEU A 58 7.16 23.28 -6.97
C LEU A 58 7.55 22.95 -5.52
N TRP A 59 8.85 22.84 -5.22
CA TRP A 59 9.35 22.64 -3.86
C TRP A 59 8.93 23.77 -2.91
N GLN A 60 9.00 25.02 -3.37
CA GLN A 60 8.59 26.19 -2.58
C GLN A 60 7.07 26.26 -2.40
N GLN A 61 6.30 25.88 -3.41
CA GLN A 61 4.84 25.98 -3.40
C GLN A 61 4.17 24.89 -2.57
N PHE A 62 4.56 23.62 -2.76
CA PHE A 62 3.91 22.47 -2.12
C PHE A 62 4.63 21.98 -0.87
N GLY A 63 5.88 22.41 -0.69
CA GLY A 63 6.75 21.89 0.35
C GLY A 63 7.43 20.59 -0.06
N PRO A 64 8.56 20.26 0.59
CA PRO A 64 9.46 19.25 0.06
C PRO A 64 8.97 17.82 0.19
N THR A 65 8.29 17.49 1.28
CA THR A 65 7.72 16.16 1.47
C THR A 65 6.68 15.86 0.40
N GLU A 66 5.83 16.82 0.04
CA GLU A 66 4.79 16.60 -0.98
C GLU A 66 5.34 16.43 -2.39
N VAL A 67 6.39 17.18 -2.72
CA VAL A 67 7.07 16.99 -4.00
C VAL A 67 7.73 15.61 -4.09
N LEU A 68 8.29 15.09 -2.99
CA LEU A 68 8.77 13.71 -2.93
C LEU A 68 7.64 12.67 -3.03
N VAL A 69 6.47 12.93 -2.44
CA VAL A 69 5.29 12.07 -2.62
C VAL A 69 4.81 12.06 -4.08
N LEU A 70 4.85 13.20 -4.76
CA LEU A 70 4.59 13.28 -6.21
C LEU A 70 5.65 12.52 -7.01
N ALA A 71 6.93 12.60 -6.65
CA ALA A 71 7.99 11.83 -7.27
C ALA A 71 7.76 10.31 -7.11
N LEU A 72 7.32 9.83 -5.93
CA LEU A 72 6.91 8.43 -5.74
C LEU A 72 5.80 8.01 -6.72
N SER A 73 4.82 8.88 -6.97
CA SER A 73 3.75 8.60 -7.94
C SER A 73 4.26 8.41 -9.38
N VAL A 74 5.38 9.05 -9.74
CA VAL A 74 6.06 8.85 -11.03
C VAL A 74 6.84 7.53 -11.01
N LEU A 75 7.56 7.24 -9.92
CA LEU A 75 8.37 6.02 -9.79
C LEU A 75 7.52 4.74 -9.83
N THR A 76 6.32 4.76 -9.25
CA THR A 76 5.39 3.61 -9.23
C THR A 76 4.44 3.58 -10.44
N SER A 77 4.61 4.47 -11.43
CA SER A 77 3.75 4.51 -12.61
C SER A 77 4.19 3.54 -13.69
N ASP A 78 3.25 2.99 -14.45
CA ASP A 78 3.53 2.20 -15.66
C ASP A 78 3.42 3.04 -16.95
N SER A 79 3.20 4.35 -16.84
CA SER A 79 3.10 5.23 -18.02
C SER A 79 4.43 5.35 -18.73
N ALA A 80 4.44 5.19 -20.06
CA ALA A 80 5.63 5.36 -20.90
C ALA A 80 6.25 6.77 -20.78
N VAL A 81 5.44 7.78 -20.47
CA VAL A 81 5.92 9.14 -20.21
C VAL A 81 6.73 9.18 -18.92
N ASP A 82 6.24 8.51 -17.88
CA ASP A 82 6.90 8.46 -16.57
C ASP A 82 8.20 7.66 -16.62
N GLU A 83 8.25 6.55 -17.37
CA GLU A 83 9.47 5.74 -17.54
C GLU A 83 10.68 6.59 -17.98
N ARG A 84 10.48 7.57 -18.86
CA ARG A 84 11.55 8.46 -19.35
C ARG A 84 12.08 9.42 -18.29
N ILE A 85 11.34 9.66 -17.22
CA ILE A 85 11.67 10.61 -16.16
C ILE A 85 11.87 9.94 -14.80
N LYS A 86 11.76 8.61 -14.68
CA LYS A 86 11.93 7.90 -13.40
C LYS A 86 13.30 8.15 -12.76
N GLU A 87 14.38 8.14 -13.54
CA GLU A 87 15.73 8.44 -13.01
C GLU A 87 15.83 9.88 -12.48
N LYS A 88 15.18 10.83 -13.18
CA LYS A 88 15.13 12.23 -12.73
C LYS A 88 14.25 12.41 -11.49
N ALA A 89 13.17 11.65 -11.37
CA ALA A 89 12.33 11.63 -10.17
C ALA A 89 13.06 10.97 -8.99
N ALA A 90 13.84 9.92 -9.25
CA ALA A 90 14.63 9.24 -8.23
C ALA A 90 15.75 10.13 -7.68
N SER A 91 16.42 10.92 -8.52
CA SER A 91 17.48 11.83 -8.05
C SER A 91 16.98 12.89 -7.08
N MET A 92 15.70 13.26 -7.12
CA MET A 92 15.07 14.21 -6.18
C MET A 92 15.19 13.76 -4.71
N PHE A 93 15.19 12.45 -4.44
CA PHE A 93 15.34 11.89 -3.09
C PHE A 93 16.74 12.07 -2.49
N TYR A 94 17.70 12.44 -3.33
CA TYR A 94 19.11 12.64 -2.98
C TYR A 94 19.56 14.10 -3.13
N SER A 95 18.76 14.95 -3.80
CA SER A 95 19.04 16.38 -3.93
C SER A 95 18.96 17.12 -2.59
N PHE A 96 18.14 16.64 -1.65
CA PHE A 96 18.11 17.17 -0.29
C PHE A 96 19.19 16.52 0.56
N LYS A 97 20.11 17.33 1.11
CA LYS A 97 20.97 16.95 2.23
C LYS A 97 20.17 16.95 3.53
N ASP A 98 19.13 16.13 3.58
CA ASP A 98 18.28 15.96 4.75
C ASP A 98 18.67 14.65 5.43
N SER A 99 19.26 14.77 6.63
CA SER A 99 19.69 13.64 7.44
C SER A 99 18.77 13.48 8.65
N PRO A 100 18.53 12.23 9.12
CA PRO A 100 17.83 12.02 10.38
C PRO A 100 18.61 12.64 11.54
N GLU A 101 17.89 13.24 12.48
CA GLU A 101 18.50 13.91 13.64
C GLU A 101 17.82 13.50 14.95
N LEU A 102 18.56 13.58 16.06
CA LEU A 102 18.02 13.48 17.42
C LEU A 102 17.91 14.89 17.98
N VAL A 103 16.69 15.36 18.20
CA VAL A 103 16.38 16.73 18.65
C VAL A 103 15.95 16.70 20.11
N ASP A 104 16.39 17.66 20.91
CA ASP A 104 15.95 17.79 22.30
C ASP A 104 14.45 18.14 22.39
N VAL A 105 13.68 17.37 23.15
CA VAL A 105 12.22 17.49 23.31
C VAL A 105 11.82 18.86 23.88
N GLU A 106 12.69 19.51 24.66
CA GLU A 106 12.42 20.86 25.18
C GLU A 106 12.45 21.94 24.08
N GLN A 107 13.28 21.77 23.03
CA GLN A 107 13.29 22.68 21.88
C GLN A 107 12.11 22.44 20.92
N VAL A 108 11.61 21.20 20.83
CA VAL A 108 10.51 20.85 19.91
C VAL A 108 9.14 21.40 20.38
N ARG A 109 8.98 21.73 21.66
CA ARG A 109 7.73 22.35 22.17
C ARG A 109 7.53 23.81 21.75
N GLY A 110 8.54 24.46 21.16
CA GLY A 110 8.50 25.88 20.78
C GLY A 110 8.51 26.17 19.27
N LEU A 111 8.76 25.17 18.41
CA LEU A 111 8.58 25.30 16.97
C LEU A 111 7.35 24.51 16.56
N ASP A 112 6.29 25.23 16.22
CA ASP A 112 5.15 24.71 15.47
C ASP A 112 5.69 23.96 14.24
N SER A 113 5.73 22.63 14.35
CA SER A 113 5.93 21.75 13.20
C SER A 113 4.74 21.99 12.29
N THR A 114 5.01 22.83 11.29
CA THR A 114 4.11 23.36 10.30
C THR A 114 3.19 22.27 9.76
N TRP A 115 1.93 22.41 10.17
CA TRP A 115 0.72 22.06 9.42
C TRP A 115 0.17 20.63 9.50
N SER A 116 -1.09 20.57 9.95
CA SER A 116 -2.04 19.47 9.81
C SER A 116 -3.11 19.86 8.78
N PRO A 117 -3.54 18.90 7.94
CA PRO A 117 -4.98 18.70 7.85
C PRO A 117 -5.35 17.21 7.91
N GLY A 118 -6.13 16.84 8.93
CA GLY A 118 -6.81 15.55 9.03
C GLY A 118 -6.31 14.70 10.20
N ASP A 119 -7.07 14.74 11.30
CA ASP A 119 -6.84 14.12 12.62
C ASP A 119 -6.77 12.56 12.65
N SER A 120 -6.32 11.92 11.57
CA SER A 120 -6.00 10.48 11.58
C SER A 120 -4.49 10.20 11.60
N ILE A 121 -3.64 11.18 11.25
CA ILE A 121 -2.16 11.02 11.17
C ILE A 121 -1.46 11.34 12.51
N ALA A 122 -2.05 12.22 13.33
CA ALA A 122 -1.55 12.53 14.66
C ALA A 122 -1.55 11.28 15.57
N ASP A 123 -2.56 10.42 15.45
CA ASP A 123 -2.65 9.15 16.16
C ASP A 123 -1.59 8.13 15.71
N TRP A 124 -1.16 8.17 14.44
CA TRP A 124 -0.09 7.32 13.92
C TRP A 124 1.29 7.81 14.37
N LYS A 125 1.50 9.12 14.38
CA LYS A 125 2.67 9.73 15.04
C LYS A 125 2.70 9.37 16.52
N HIS A 126 1.55 9.33 17.21
CA HIS A 126 1.47 8.91 18.61
C HIS A 126 1.72 7.41 18.81
N LYS A 127 1.19 6.53 17.95
CA LYS A 127 1.46 5.09 18.00
C LYS A 127 2.92 4.73 17.68
N MET A 128 3.56 5.44 16.74
CA MET A 128 4.99 5.25 16.45
C MET A 128 5.92 5.98 17.44
N ARG A 129 5.43 7.03 18.14
CA ARG A 129 6.07 7.60 19.33
C ARG A 129 5.90 6.73 20.58
N LEU A 130 5.11 5.65 20.52
CA LEU A 130 4.92 4.71 21.63
C LEU A 130 5.92 3.56 21.64
N ASN A 131 7.16 3.79 21.20
CA ASN A 131 8.27 3.10 21.84
C ASN A 131 8.51 3.83 23.15
N LYS A 132 8.23 3.14 24.27
CA LYS A 132 8.52 3.52 25.66
C LYS A 132 9.59 4.64 25.75
N PRO A 133 9.38 5.73 26.51
CA PRO A 133 10.53 6.49 27.00
C PRO A 133 11.44 5.47 27.68
N LEU A 134 12.73 5.47 27.32
CA LEU A 134 13.69 4.53 27.89
C LEU A 134 13.60 4.60 29.42
N ALA A 135 12.89 3.63 30.01
CA ALA A 135 12.97 3.34 31.43
C ALA A 135 14.33 2.67 31.63
N GLY A 136 15.36 3.50 31.80
CA GLY A 136 16.73 3.06 31.87
C GLY A 136 17.71 4.23 32.00
N GLY A 137 17.61 4.96 33.12
CA GLY A 137 18.69 5.80 33.63
C GLY A 137 18.88 7.17 32.96
N GLY A 138 18.38 8.23 33.59
CA GLY A 138 19.02 9.56 33.63
C GLY A 138 19.38 10.29 32.33
N GLY A 139 18.89 9.88 31.17
CA GLY A 139 19.23 10.47 29.87
C GLY A 139 18.22 11.51 29.41
N GLN A 140 18.73 12.71 29.06
CA GLN A 140 18.00 13.81 28.42
C GLN A 140 17.01 13.35 27.34
N GLY A 141 15.84 13.99 27.30
CA GLY A 141 14.73 13.66 26.41
C GLY A 141 15.00 14.03 24.95
N TYR A 142 15.73 13.21 24.21
CA TYR A 142 15.87 13.37 22.76
C TYR A 142 14.74 12.65 22.01
N ALA A 143 14.15 13.33 21.02
CA ALA A 143 13.20 12.79 20.06
C ALA A 143 13.86 12.59 18.70
N HIS A 144 13.51 11.50 18.02
CA HIS A 144 13.96 11.24 16.65
C HIS A 144 13.14 12.07 15.65
N SER A 145 13.85 12.80 14.79
CA SER A 145 13.31 13.53 13.64
C SER A 145 13.72 12.80 12.36
N PRO A 146 12.80 12.08 11.68
CA PRO A 146 13.09 11.39 10.43
C PRO A 146 13.40 12.37 9.28
N SER A 147 14.06 11.87 8.23
CA SER A 147 14.25 12.63 6.99
C SER A 147 12.94 12.81 6.21
N ARG A 148 12.88 13.83 5.34
CA ARG A 148 11.75 14.02 4.41
C ARG A 148 11.53 12.84 3.46
N ARG A 149 12.59 12.09 3.13
CA ARG A 149 12.47 10.84 2.35
C ARG A 149 11.65 9.81 3.12
N HIS A 150 11.93 9.66 4.41
CA HIS A 150 11.15 8.79 5.28
C HIS A 150 9.69 9.23 5.31
N ASP A 151 9.44 10.51 5.61
CA ASP A 151 8.07 11.05 5.66
C ASP A 151 7.32 10.82 4.35
N ALA A 152 7.95 11.07 3.19
CA ALA A 152 7.32 10.90 1.89
C ALA A 152 6.88 9.45 1.62
N LEU A 153 7.70 8.47 1.99
CA LEU A 153 7.37 7.05 1.84
C LEU A 153 6.18 6.66 2.73
N TYR A 154 6.16 7.14 3.99
CA TYR A 154 5.04 6.92 4.91
C TYR A 154 3.76 7.61 4.41
N TYR A 155 3.85 8.84 3.92
CA TYR A 155 2.70 9.55 3.36
C TYR A 155 2.15 8.84 2.13
N TYR A 156 3.01 8.40 1.21
CA TYR A 156 2.57 7.67 0.03
C TYR A 156 1.86 6.36 0.41
N PHE A 157 2.47 5.54 1.28
CA PHE A 157 1.82 4.34 1.79
C PHE A 157 0.48 4.64 2.48
N SER A 158 0.45 5.61 3.39
CA SER A 158 -0.75 5.95 4.15
C SER A 158 -1.88 6.39 3.24
N ARG A 159 -1.61 7.21 2.22
CA ARG A 159 -2.63 7.65 1.26
C ARG A 159 -3.14 6.50 0.40
N LEU A 160 -2.31 5.50 0.07
CA LEU A 160 -2.73 4.30 -0.68
C LEU A 160 -3.76 3.49 0.13
N VAL A 161 -3.46 3.25 1.40
CA VAL A 161 -4.26 2.34 2.24
C VAL A 161 -5.33 3.03 3.06
N ALA A 162 -5.28 4.36 3.23
CA ALA A 162 -6.26 5.17 3.97
C ALA A 162 -7.73 4.81 3.69
N PRO A 163 -8.15 4.53 2.43
CA PRO A 163 -9.53 4.18 2.13
C PRO A 163 -10.00 2.92 2.89
N ILE A 164 -9.11 1.98 3.14
CA ILE A 164 -9.47 0.65 3.67
C ILE A 164 -8.88 0.39 5.06
N TRP A 165 -7.91 1.19 5.51
CA TRP A 165 -7.07 0.89 6.68
C TRP A 165 -7.86 0.61 7.96
N ASN A 166 -8.83 1.46 8.26
CA ASN A 166 -9.66 1.36 9.46
C ASN A 166 -11.03 0.72 9.18
N HIS A 167 -11.21 0.10 8.02
CA HIS A 167 -12.45 -0.51 7.61
C HIS A 167 -12.31 -2.03 7.50
N SER A 168 -13.38 -2.75 7.85
CA SER A 168 -13.43 -4.19 7.66
C SER A 168 -13.49 -4.54 6.18
N ILE A 169 -12.61 -5.44 5.73
CA ILE A 169 -12.58 -5.92 4.34
C ILE A 169 -13.78 -6.83 4.03
N CYS A 170 -14.32 -7.50 5.04
CA CYS A 170 -15.45 -8.39 4.87
C CYS A 170 -16.52 -8.17 5.93
N ARG A 171 -17.71 -8.69 5.66
CA ARG A 171 -18.85 -8.72 6.58
C ARG A 171 -19.60 -10.04 6.41
N VAL A 172 -20.29 -10.47 7.46
CA VAL A 172 -21.16 -11.65 7.37
C VAL A 172 -22.54 -11.24 6.86
N LYS A 173 -23.04 -11.92 5.82
CA LYS A 173 -24.42 -11.80 5.33
C LYS A 173 -24.96 -13.20 5.06
N ASN A 174 -26.10 -13.54 5.68
CA ASN A 174 -26.74 -14.85 5.55
C ASN A 174 -25.80 -16.03 5.86
N GLY A 175 -24.96 -15.90 6.89
CA GLY A 175 -23.99 -16.94 7.28
C GLY A 175 -22.76 -17.08 6.37
N ALA A 176 -22.62 -16.24 5.34
CA ALA A 176 -21.46 -16.23 4.45
C ALA A 176 -20.69 -14.90 4.51
N LEU A 177 -19.39 -14.95 4.28
CA LEU A 177 -18.55 -13.77 4.11
C LEU A 177 -18.84 -13.11 2.77
N ILE A 178 -18.95 -11.79 2.79
CA ILE A 178 -18.97 -10.95 1.60
C ILE A 178 -17.93 -9.84 1.79
N THR A 179 -17.18 -9.53 0.75
CA THR A 179 -16.18 -8.45 0.79
C THR A 179 -16.83 -7.09 0.60
N SER A 180 -16.20 -6.06 1.15
CA SER A 180 -16.53 -4.65 0.92
C SER A 180 -15.94 -4.13 -0.40
N LEU A 181 -14.88 -4.76 -0.88
CA LEU A 181 -14.17 -4.45 -2.12
C LEU A 181 -14.38 -5.58 -3.14
N SER A 182 -14.35 -5.24 -4.42
CA SER A 182 -14.31 -6.23 -5.50
C SER A 182 -12.92 -6.90 -5.58
N SER A 183 -12.85 -8.05 -6.24
CA SER A 183 -11.57 -8.73 -6.53
C SER A 183 -10.62 -7.80 -7.29
N GLU A 184 -11.14 -7.08 -8.29
CA GLU A 184 -10.37 -6.15 -9.12
C GLU A 184 -9.80 -4.98 -8.31
N GLU A 185 -10.58 -4.41 -7.39
CA GLU A 185 -10.12 -3.32 -6.51
C GLU A 185 -9.00 -3.79 -5.57
N MET A 186 -9.12 -5.01 -5.02
CA MET A 186 -8.10 -5.60 -4.16
C MET A 186 -6.83 -5.95 -4.93
N ASP A 187 -6.94 -6.48 -6.14
CA ASP A 187 -5.80 -6.77 -7.01
C ASP A 187 -5.08 -5.49 -7.44
N TRP A 188 -5.84 -4.48 -7.85
CA TRP A 188 -5.28 -3.17 -8.20
C TRP A 188 -4.49 -2.58 -7.04
N LEU A 189 -5.08 -2.51 -5.84
CA LEU A 189 -4.41 -1.93 -4.67
C LEU A 189 -3.20 -2.75 -4.23
N SER A 190 -3.30 -4.08 -4.29
CA SER A 190 -2.17 -4.98 -4.03
C SER A 190 -1.02 -4.73 -5.00
N ASN A 191 -1.31 -4.53 -6.29
CA ASN A 191 -0.32 -4.21 -7.30
C ASN A 191 0.33 -2.84 -7.06
N GLU A 192 -0.43 -1.81 -6.71
CA GLU A 192 0.14 -0.49 -6.37
C GLU A 192 1.07 -0.56 -5.16
N LEU A 193 0.72 -1.34 -4.12
CA LEU A 193 1.60 -1.57 -2.97
C LEU A 193 2.88 -2.33 -3.38
N ARG A 194 2.79 -3.33 -4.26
CA ARG A 194 3.97 -4.02 -4.80
C ARG A 194 4.89 -3.07 -5.56
N LYS A 195 4.33 -2.17 -6.39
CA LYS A 195 5.12 -1.17 -7.13
C LYS A 195 5.84 -0.23 -6.19
N LEU A 196 5.20 0.22 -5.10
CA LEU A 196 5.87 0.99 -4.05
C LEU A 196 7.04 0.20 -3.46
N GLY A 197 6.80 -1.06 -3.11
CA GLY A 197 7.82 -1.96 -2.61
C GLY A 197 9.03 -2.11 -3.54
N GLN A 198 8.78 -2.34 -4.83
CA GLN A 198 9.80 -2.42 -5.87
C GLN A 198 10.55 -1.10 -6.04
N ALA A 199 9.86 0.04 -6.00
CA ALA A 199 10.48 1.35 -6.10
C ALA A 199 11.43 1.63 -4.93
N MET A 200 11.06 1.23 -3.70
CA MET A 200 11.91 1.38 -2.51
C MET A 200 13.26 0.65 -2.67
N GLU A 201 13.26 -0.51 -3.32
CA GLU A 201 14.47 -1.31 -3.56
C GLU A 201 15.24 -0.84 -4.80
N LYS A 202 14.56 -0.75 -5.94
CA LYS A 202 15.14 -0.41 -7.24
C LYS A 202 15.88 0.92 -7.21
N TYR A 203 15.31 1.93 -6.55
CA TYR A 203 15.88 3.27 -6.48
C TYR A 203 16.69 3.53 -5.21
N GLY A 204 16.97 2.50 -4.39
CA GLY A 204 17.82 2.61 -3.22
C GLY A 204 17.27 3.50 -2.10
N LEU A 205 15.94 3.64 -2.01
CA LEU A 205 15.30 4.53 -1.03
C LEU A 205 15.41 4.01 0.42
N LEU A 206 15.82 2.75 0.58
CA LEU A 206 16.17 2.14 1.86
C LEU A 206 17.62 2.51 2.26
N PRO A 207 17.85 3.09 3.45
CA PRO A 207 19.18 3.41 3.92
C PRO A 207 20.07 2.16 3.99
N LYS A 208 21.24 2.24 3.35
CA LYS A 208 22.30 1.23 3.50
C LYS A 208 22.86 1.29 4.94
N PRO A 209 23.40 0.19 5.47
CA PRO A 209 23.99 0.22 6.80
C PRO A 209 25.24 1.10 6.75
N ASP A 210 25.25 2.21 7.48
CA ASP A 210 26.43 3.05 7.62
C ASP A 210 27.45 2.29 8.49
N VAL A 211 28.59 1.93 7.90
CA VAL A 211 29.72 1.27 8.60
C VAL A 211 30.72 2.31 9.12
N THR A 212 30.38 3.60 9.06
CA THR A 212 31.30 4.68 9.39
C THR A 212 31.39 4.85 10.91
N TRP A 213 32.51 4.40 11.48
CA TRP A 213 32.80 4.50 12.90
C TRP A 213 33.25 5.93 13.26
N ASN A 214 32.36 6.73 13.86
CA ASN A 214 32.69 8.04 14.41
C ASN A 214 32.77 7.99 15.94
N ASN A 215 33.94 8.32 16.51
CA ASN A 215 34.18 8.30 17.95
C ASN A 215 33.63 9.53 18.70
N THR A 216 33.12 10.55 17.99
CA THR A 216 32.58 11.77 18.60
C THR A 216 31.15 11.54 19.12
N THR A 217 30.76 12.24 20.19
CA THR A 217 29.38 12.16 20.75
C THR A 217 28.32 12.51 19.70
N VAL A 218 28.56 13.55 18.90
CA VAL A 218 27.70 13.94 17.77
C VAL A 218 27.65 12.83 16.71
N GLY A 219 28.79 12.20 16.41
CA GLY A 219 28.85 11.06 15.51
C GLY A 219 28.02 9.87 15.99
N LYS A 220 28.06 9.55 17.29
CA LYS A 220 27.24 8.50 17.90
C LYS A 220 25.75 8.81 17.81
N MET A 221 25.34 10.05 18.08
CA MET A 221 23.93 10.47 17.94
C MET A 221 23.45 10.40 16.49
N ASN A 222 24.27 10.79 15.53
CA ASN A 222 23.93 10.70 14.10
C ASN A 222 23.79 9.25 13.64
N VAL A 223 24.73 8.37 14.03
CA VAL A 223 24.63 6.92 13.75
C VAL A 223 23.36 6.32 14.36
N GLN A 224 22.98 6.74 15.57
CA GLN A 224 21.74 6.33 16.21
C GLN A 224 20.51 6.80 15.43
N ALA A 225 20.46 8.07 15.01
CA ALA A 225 19.37 8.63 14.22
C ALA A 225 19.21 7.89 12.86
N SER A 226 20.31 7.64 12.16
CA SER A 226 20.34 6.85 10.92
C SER A 226 19.88 5.41 11.14
N SER A 227 20.30 4.78 12.24
CA SER A 227 19.88 3.42 12.60
C SER A 227 18.37 3.34 12.86
N MET A 228 17.80 4.31 13.58
CA MET A 228 16.36 4.40 13.82
C MET A 228 15.56 4.62 12.54
N GLU A 229 16.00 5.53 11.65
CA GLU A 229 15.36 5.73 10.35
C GLU A 229 15.40 4.46 9.50
N ARG A 230 16.55 3.80 9.41
CA ARG A 230 16.70 2.52 8.70
C ARG A 230 15.74 1.47 9.24
N GLN A 231 15.66 1.30 10.56
CA GLN A 231 14.75 0.33 11.18
C GLN A 231 13.29 0.64 10.82
N SER A 232 12.91 1.92 10.88
CA SER A 232 11.56 2.38 10.51
C SER A 232 11.24 2.08 9.05
N LEU A 233 12.16 2.36 8.12
CA LEU A 233 11.94 2.10 6.68
C LEU A 233 11.92 0.62 6.34
N VAL A 234 12.72 -0.21 7.01
CA VAL A 234 12.62 -1.67 6.89
C VAL A 234 11.29 -2.19 7.42
N ALA A 235 10.79 -1.63 8.52
CA ALA A 235 9.47 -1.98 9.04
C ALA A 235 8.35 -1.56 8.06
N LEU A 236 8.45 -0.36 7.46
CA LEU A 236 7.53 0.08 6.41
C LEU A 236 7.56 -0.86 5.20
N ARG A 237 8.74 -1.29 4.73
CA ARG A 237 8.86 -2.23 3.60
C ARG A 237 8.10 -3.53 3.88
N LYS A 238 8.29 -4.12 5.07
CA LYS A 238 7.56 -5.32 5.50
C LYS A 238 6.05 -5.09 5.59
N LEU A 239 5.65 -3.90 6.06
CA LEU A 239 4.24 -3.53 6.14
C LEU A 239 3.59 -3.43 4.75
N VAL A 240 4.29 -2.85 3.79
CA VAL A 240 3.86 -2.78 2.37
C VAL A 240 3.67 -4.18 1.79
N GLU A 241 4.63 -5.08 2.01
CA GLU A 241 4.55 -6.48 1.54
C GLU A 241 3.37 -7.22 2.17
N SER A 242 3.26 -7.18 3.49
CA SER A 242 2.16 -7.84 4.21
C SER A 242 0.80 -7.28 3.81
N SER A 243 0.68 -5.97 3.59
CA SER A 243 -0.55 -5.34 3.09
C SER A 243 -0.93 -5.87 1.70
N ALA A 244 0.05 -5.99 0.80
CA ALA A 244 -0.17 -6.52 -0.56
C ALA A 244 -0.55 -8.02 -0.54
N GLU A 245 0.10 -8.82 0.30
CA GLU A 245 -0.19 -10.25 0.48
C GLU A 245 -1.60 -10.49 1.00
N VAL A 246 -2.01 -9.77 2.05
CA VAL A 246 -3.37 -9.87 2.60
C VAL A 246 -4.41 -9.50 1.54
N LEU A 247 -4.20 -8.41 0.80
CA LEU A 247 -5.12 -8.02 -0.28
C LEU A 247 -5.21 -9.07 -1.40
N SER A 248 -4.09 -9.66 -1.82
CA SER A 248 -4.10 -10.73 -2.82
C SER A 248 -4.73 -12.02 -2.33
N LEU A 249 -4.56 -12.37 -1.05
CA LEU A 249 -5.27 -13.49 -0.44
C LEU A 249 -6.78 -13.28 -0.52
N TRP A 250 -7.25 -12.09 -0.11
CA TRP A 250 -8.67 -11.74 -0.14
C TRP A 250 -9.23 -11.64 -1.56
N SER A 251 -8.46 -11.13 -2.51
CA SER A 251 -8.82 -11.15 -3.93
C SER A 251 -9.00 -12.58 -4.43
N THR A 252 -8.02 -13.47 -4.17
CA THR A 252 -8.10 -14.88 -4.57
C THR A 252 -9.29 -15.59 -3.94
N ALA A 253 -9.56 -15.33 -2.66
CA ALA A 253 -10.74 -15.87 -1.98
C ALA A 253 -12.05 -15.38 -2.63
N CYS A 254 -12.11 -14.09 -3.00
CA CYS A 254 -13.26 -13.48 -3.66
C CYS A 254 -13.49 -14.02 -5.08
N ALA A 255 -12.42 -14.25 -5.85
CA ALA A 255 -12.49 -14.76 -7.22
C ALA A 255 -12.95 -16.22 -7.30
N PHE A 256 -12.78 -16.99 -6.23
CA PHE A 256 -13.14 -18.40 -6.19
C PHE A 256 -14.64 -18.61 -5.86
N ASP A 257 -14.97 -18.68 -4.58
CA ASP A 257 -16.35 -18.66 -4.06
C ASP A 257 -16.30 -18.46 -2.55
N LEU A 258 -16.42 -17.21 -2.11
CA LEU A 258 -16.44 -16.87 -0.68
C LEU A 258 -17.56 -17.57 0.09
N LYS A 259 -18.68 -17.93 -0.55
CA LYS A 259 -19.77 -18.65 0.15
C LYS A 259 -19.35 -20.08 0.45
N ALA A 260 -18.79 -20.77 -0.52
CA ALA A 260 -18.25 -22.12 -0.32
C ALA A 260 -17.13 -22.13 0.72
N ILE A 261 -16.21 -21.16 0.65
CA ILE A 261 -15.14 -21.00 1.63
C ILE A 261 -15.71 -20.78 3.04
N SER A 262 -16.68 -19.86 3.18
CA SER A 262 -17.34 -19.58 4.47
C SER A 262 -18.04 -20.80 5.05
N ALA A 263 -18.67 -21.62 4.22
CA ALA A 263 -19.31 -22.86 4.65
C ALA A 263 -18.31 -23.92 5.15
N SER A 264 -17.04 -23.83 4.74
CA SER A 264 -15.97 -24.74 5.20
C SER A 264 -15.22 -24.23 6.45
N MET A 265 -15.48 -22.99 6.86
CA MET A 265 -14.93 -22.38 8.07
C MET A 265 -15.81 -22.67 9.30
N ASP A 266 -15.23 -22.54 10.48
CA ASP A 266 -15.99 -22.58 11.74
C ASP A 266 -16.93 -21.36 11.81
N PRO A 267 -18.25 -21.53 11.97
CA PRO A 267 -19.20 -20.43 12.09
C PRO A 267 -18.85 -19.42 13.19
N CYS A 268 -18.18 -19.86 14.27
CA CYS A 268 -17.73 -18.98 15.36
C CYS A 268 -16.59 -18.04 14.94
N SER A 269 -15.80 -18.43 13.93
CA SER A 269 -14.67 -17.64 13.42
C SER A 269 -15.10 -16.51 12.47
N LEU A 270 -16.24 -16.67 11.78
CA LEU A 270 -16.70 -15.73 10.76
C LEU A 270 -16.95 -14.31 11.29
N PRO A 271 -17.62 -14.10 12.44
CA PRO A 271 -17.81 -12.77 12.99
C PRO A 271 -16.50 -12.11 13.43
N SER A 272 -15.54 -12.91 13.94
CA SER A 272 -14.22 -12.42 14.33
C SER A 272 -13.44 -11.90 13.12
N LEU A 273 -13.54 -12.58 11.98
CA LEU A 273 -12.93 -12.15 10.72
C LEU A 273 -13.60 -10.90 10.14
N ALA A 274 -14.94 -10.88 10.13
CA ALA A 274 -15.74 -9.76 9.62
C ALA A 274 -15.63 -8.47 10.44
N GLY A 275 -15.40 -8.59 11.75
CA GLY A 275 -15.31 -7.44 12.65
C GLY A 275 -13.98 -6.70 12.59
N ARG A 276 -12.92 -7.28 11.99
CA ARG A 276 -11.59 -6.70 12.04
C ARG A 276 -11.31 -5.73 10.89
N PRO A 277 -10.80 -4.51 11.19
CA PRO A 277 -10.33 -3.60 10.16
C PRO A 277 -9.08 -4.15 9.48
N PHE A 278 -8.81 -3.66 8.27
CA PHE A 278 -7.66 -4.08 7.46
C PHE A 278 -6.35 -4.01 8.22
N CYS A 279 -6.11 -2.95 8.98
CA CYS A 279 -4.87 -2.76 9.74
C CYS A 279 -4.58 -3.91 10.72
N HIS A 280 -5.60 -4.48 11.37
CA HIS A 280 -5.45 -5.63 12.26
C HIS A 280 -5.26 -6.94 11.51
N LEU A 281 -5.76 -7.06 10.28
CA LEU A 281 -5.51 -8.23 9.42
C LEU A 281 -4.07 -8.24 8.90
N VAL A 282 -3.48 -7.06 8.69
CA VAL A 282 -2.08 -6.91 8.28
C VAL A 282 -1.13 -7.09 9.46
N CYS A 283 -1.34 -6.39 10.57
CA CYS A 283 -0.39 -6.39 11.69
C CYS A 283 -0.49 -7.65 12.58
N ASP A 284 -1.70 -8.11 12.89
CA ASP A 284 -1.95 -9.14 13.92
C ASP A 284 -2.81 -10.31 13.39
N GLY A 285 -3.04 -10.38 12.08
CA GLY A 285 -4.03 -11.25 11.45
C GLY A 285 -3.56 -12.67 11.12
N GLN A 286 -2.36 -13.07 11.54
CA GLN A 286 -1.71 -14.32 11.09
C GLN A 286 -2.59 -15.57 11.28
N HIS A 287 -3.25 -15.70 12.44
CA HIS A 287 -4.12 -16.84 12.71
C HIS A 287 -5.37 -16.87 11.81
N LEU A 288 -6.01 -15.71 11.63
CA LEU A 288 -7.24 -15.55 10.87
C LEU A 288 -7.01 -15.68 9.36
N ASN A 289 -5.93 -15.11 8.84
CA ASN A 289 -5.50 -15.31 7.46
C ASN A 289 -5.15 -16.79 7.24
N GLY A 290 -4.54 -17.45 8.23
CA GLY A 290 -4.29 -18.90 8.21
C GLY A 290 -5.58 -19.75 8.17
N ASP A 291 -6.63 -19.37 8.90
CA ASP A 291 -7.93 -20.04 8.84
C ASP A 291 -8.57 -19.90 7.45
N LEU A 292 -8.52 -18.71 6.86
CA LEU A 292 -9.00 -18.45 5.51
C LEU A 292 -8.25 -19.31 4.49
N ILE A 293 -6.91 -19.37 4.56
CA ILE A 293 -6.09 -20.20 3.69
C ILE A 293 -6.45 -21.68 3.83
N ARG A 294 -6.58 -22.19 5.07
CA ARG A 294 -6.99 -23.58 5.32
C ARG A 294 -8.36 -23.89 4.72
N ALA A 295 -9.31 -22.97 4.84
CA ALA A 295 -10.64 -23.11 4.26
C ALA A 295 -10.59 -23.14 2.72
N MET A 296 -9.82 -22.24 2.10
CA MET A 296 -9.59 -22.25 0.64
C MET A 296 -8.99 -23.59 0.17
N ILE A 297 -7.96 -24.10 0.85
CA ILE A 297 -7.34 -25.39 0.51
C ILE A 297 -8.35 -26.53 0.63
N LYS A 298 -9.15 -26.57 1.70
CA LYS A 298 -10.21 -27.57 1.88
C LYS A 298 -11.23 -27.52 0.74
N CYS A 299 -11.71 -26.34 0.36
CA CYS A 299 -12.65 -26.18 -0.74
C CYS A 299 -12.07 -26.67 -2.07
N VAL A 300 -10.82 -26.29 -2.40
CA VAL A 300 -10.16 -26.76 -3.63
C VAL A 300 -9.99 -28.29 -3.63
N ALA A 301 -9.59 -28.88 -2.50
CA ALA A 301 -9.46 -30.33 -2.37
C ALA A 301 -10.80 -31.06 -2.57
N ILE A 302 -11.90 -30.50 -2.06
CA ILE A 302 -13.25 -31.04 -2.26
C ILE A 302 -13.63 -30.99 -3.73
N ILE A 303 -13.39 -29.87 -4.43
CA ILE A 303 -13.71 -29.75 -5.87
C ILE A 303 -12.90 -30.76 -6.69
N ILE A 304 -11.60 -30.90 -6.42
CA ILE A 304 -10.74 -31.86 -7.13
C ILE A 304 -11.22 -33.30 -6.87
N SER A 305 -11.55 -33.63 -5.61
CA SER A 305 -12.06 -34.95 -5.25
C SER A 305 -13.39 -35.25 -5.95
N PHE A 306 -14.30 -34.29 -5.97
CA PHE A 306 -15.59 -34.41 -6.65
C PHE A 306 -15.42 -34.56 -8.17
N SER A 307 -14.54 -33.76 -8.79
CA SER A 307 -14.21 -33.87 -10.20
C SER A 307 -13.66 -35.27 -10.53
N ARG A 308 -12.78 -35.82 -9.68
CA ARG A 308 -12.21 -37.16 -9.86
C ARG A 308 -13.26 -38.26 -9.70
N GLN A 309 -14.15 -38.13 -8.72
CA GLN A 309 -15.28 -39.05 -8.53
C GLN A 309 -16.26 -38.99 -9.70
N PHE A 310 -16.56 -37.79 -10.19
CA PHE A 310 -17.44 -37.58 -11.35
C PHE A 310 -16.85 -38.16 -12.63
N GLN A 311 -15.55 -37.98 -12.87
CA GLN A 311 -14.85 -38.59 -14.00
C GLN A 311 -14.86 -40.13 -13.91
N THR A 312 -14.71 -40.67 -12.69
CA THR A 312 -14.82 -42.12 -12.43
C THR A 312 -16.24 -42.63 -12.64
N PHE A 313 -17.25 -41.81 -12.34
CA PHE A 313 -18.65 -42.15 -12.58
C PHE A 313 -18.99 -42.16 -14.08
N LEU A 314 -18.55 -41.15 -14.83
CA LEU A 314 -18.74 -41.07 -16.28
C LEU A 314 -18.08 -42.25 -17.00
N THR A 315 -16.81 -42.56 -16.68
CA THR A 315 -16.11 -43.72 -17.24
C THR A 315 -16.78 -45.05 -16.93
N LYS A 316 -17.41 -45.20 -15.75
CA LYS A 316 -18.22 -46.38 -15.42
C LYS A 316 -19.52 -46.43 -16.23
N GLN A 317 -20.20 -45.31 -16.44
CA GLN A 317 -21.40 -45.27 -17.30
C GLN A 317 -21.09 -45.63 -18.75
N ASP A 318 -19.99 -45.13 -19.31
CA ASP A 318 -19.57 -45.45 -20.68
C ASP A 318 -19.21 -46.93 -20.82
N THR A 319 -18.58 -47.52 -19.79
CA THR A 319 -18.27 -48.95 -19.76
C THR A 319 -19.54 -49.82 -19.68
N ILE A 320 -20.57 -49.37 -18.97
CA ILE A 320 -21.86 -50.08 -18.86
C ILE A 320 -22.63 -50.00 -20.19
N GLN A 321 -22.65 -48.84 -20.84
CA GLN A 321 -23.25 -48.67 -22.18
C GLN A 321 -22.52 -49.50 -23.24
N PHE A 322 -21.19 -49.60 -23.18
CA PHE A 322 -20.41 -50.45 -24.10
C PHE A 322 -20.72 -51.93 -23.93
N LYS A 323 -20.87 -52.43 -22.69
CA LYS A 323 -21.24 -53.83 -22.42
C LYS A 323 -22.66 -54.22 -22.84
N LEU A 324 -23.58 -53.26 -22.92
CA LEU A 324 -24.96 -53.49 -23.37
C LEU A 324 -25.09 -53.50 -24.90
N ASN A 325 -24.13 -52.90 -25.62
CA ASN A 325 -24.15 -52.82 -27.09
C ASN A 325 -23.26 -53.83 -27.81
N THR A 326 -22.58 -54.74 -27.10
CA THR A 326 -21.82 -55.82 -27.74
C THR A 326 -22.77 -56.93 -28.20
N PRO A 327 -22.97 -57.17 -29.51
CA PRO A 327 -23.79 -58.27 -29.97
C PRO A 327 -23.11 -59.60 -29.61
N MET A 328 -23.87 -60.52 -29.00
CA MET A 328 -23.44 -61.92 -28.84
C MET A 328 -23.19 -62.50 -30.23
N GLN A 329 -21.92 -62.58 -30.63
CA GLN A 329 -21.51 -63.48 -31.70
C GLN A 329 -21.59 -64.91 -31.14
N ALA A 330 -22.63 -65.63 -31.59
CA ALA A 330 -22.75 -67.07 -31.49
C ALA A 330 -21.98 -67.75 -32.63
#